data_AF-A0A5N8WJP6-F1
#
_entry.id   AF-A0A5N8WJP6-F1
#
_cell.length_a   1.000
_cell.length_b   1.000
_cell.length_c   1.000
_cell.angle_alpha   90.00
_cell.angle_beta   90.00
_cell.angle_gamma   90.00
#
_symmetry.space_group_name_H-M   'P 1'
#
loop_
_entity.id
_entity.type
_entity.pdbx_description
1 polymer ?
#
loop_
_entity_poly.entity_id
_entity_poly.type
_entity_poly.pdbx_seq_one_letter_code
_entity_poly.pdbx_strand_id
1 'polypeptide(L)' 'PPPPPFGAATRPPAIQHPLQNCDGCDRAFRAPEPGRCRDCRTRCPSPR' A
#
# COMPACT_ATOMS: atom_id res chain seq x y z
N PRO A 1 -11.31 19.29 -38.24
CA PRO A 1 -10.07 19.21 -37.42
C PRO A 1 -10.17 17.98 -36.50
N PRO A 2 -9.17 17.10 -36.43
CA PRO A 2 -9.23 15.93 -35.53
C PRO A 2 -9.03 16.36 -34.06
N PRO A 3 -9.69 15.70 -33.09
CA PRO A 3 -9.51 15.99 -31.67
C PRO A 3 -8.08 15.61 -31.22
N PRO A 4 -7.48 16.34 -30.26
CA PRO A 4 -6.16 16.01 -29.76
C PRO A 4 -6.18 14.62 -29.09
N PRO A 5 -5.11 13.82 -29.22
CA PRO A 5 -5.03 12.53 -28.55
C PRO A 5 -5.11 12.77 -27.05
N PHE A 6 -5.93 11.95 -26.38
CA PHE A 6 -6.13 11.96 -24.92
C PHE A 6 -4.78 12.18 -24.25
N GLY A 7 -4.60 13.35 -23.65
CA GLY A 7 -3.38 13.72 -22.96
C GLY A 7 -3.07 12.61 -21.97
N ALA A 8 -1.91 11.98 -22.15
CA ALA A 8 -1.41 10.99 -21.22
C ALA A 8 -1.33 11.70 -19.86
N ALA A 9 -2.31 11.43 -18.99
CA ALA A 9 -2.25 11.88 -17.62
C ALA A 9 -0.98 11.26 -17.06
N THR A 10 0.05 12.09 -16.86
CA THR A 10 1.25 11.70 -16.14
C THR A 10 0.75 11.34 -14.75
N ARG A 11 0.46 10.06 -14.53
CA ARG A 11 0.11 9.57 -13.21
C ARG A 11 1.35 9.87 -12.36
N PRO A 12 1.23 10.61 -11.25
CA PRO A 12 2.37 10.80 -10.36
C PRO A 12 2.95 9.42 -10.04
N PRO A 13 4.29 9.30 -9.97
CA PRO A 13 4.92 8.01 -9.75
C PRO A 13 4.29 7.38 -8.52
N ALA A 14 3.75 6.15 -8.68
CA ALA A 14 3.11 5.46 -7.59
C ALA A 14 4.10 5.41 -6.42
N ILE A 15 3.70 5.98 -5.27
CA ILE A 15 4.56 6.00 -4.09
C ILE A 15 4.85 4.55 -3.73
N GLN A 16 6.09 4.14 -3.98
CA GLN A 16 6.53 2.78 -3.72
C GLN A 16 6.87 2.69 -2.24
N HIS A 17 5.94 2.20 -1.44
CA HIS A 17 6.20 1.99 -0.02
C HIS A 17 7.35 0.98 0.17
N PRO A 18 8.26 1.24 1.13
CA PRO A 18 9.35 0.34 1.45
C PRO A 18 8.82 -1.04 1.87
N LEU A 19 9.60 -2.09 1.56
CA LEU A 19 9.33 -3.45 2.00
C LEU A 19 9.96 -3.66 3.37
N GLN A 20 9.16 -4.13 4.33
CA GLN A 20 9.57 -4.32 5.73
C GLN A 20 8.85 -5.53 6.33
N ASN A 21 9.46 -6.17 7.35
CA ASN A 21 8.89 -7.34 8.03
C ASN A 21 7.98 -6.94 9.19
N CYS A 22 6.88 -7.67 9.36
CA CYS A 22 5.92 -7.43 10.42
C CYS A 22 6.46 -7.87 11.80
N ASP A 23 6.44 -6.99 12.79
CA ASP A 23 6.85 -7.29 14.18
C ASP A 23 6.02 -8.37 14.89
N GLY A 24 4.94 -8.86 14.26
CA GLY A 24 4.01 -9.81 14.87
C GLY A 24 3.93 -11.18 14.24
N CYS A 25 4.28 -11.27 12.96
CA CYS A 25 4.13 -12.50 12.19
C CYS A 25 5.25 -12.69 11.17
N ASP A 26 6.29 -11.84 11.22
CA ASP A 26 7.49 -11.87 10.39
C ASP A 26 7.24 -11.88 8.87
N ARG A 27 6.02 -11.52 8.44
CA ARG A 27 5.67 -11.43 7.02
C ARG A 27 6.19 -10.14 6.41
N ALA A 28 6.78 -10.24 5.24
CA ALA A 28 7.14 -9.10 4.41
C ALA A 28 5.87 -8.37 3.91
N PHE A 29 5.79 -7.07 4.17
CA PHE A 29 4.70 -6.20 3.76
C PHE A 29 5.22 -4.83 3.34
N ARG A 30 4.39 -4.06 2.62
CA ARG A 30 4.72 -2.71 2.18
C ARG A 30 3.88 -1.69 2.93
N ALA A 31 4.53 -0.75 3.61
CA ALA A 31 3.86 0.31 4.36
C ALA A 31 4.73 1.57 4.46
N PRO A 32 4.12 2.76 4.59
CA PRO A 32 4.87 4.00 4.80
C PRO A 32 5.55 4.03 6.18
N GLU A 33 4.94 3.43 7.20
CA GLU A 33 5.50 3.37 8.56
C GLU A 33 5.83 1.92 8.97
N PRO A 34 6.90 1.71 9.74
CA PRO A 34 7.24 0.41 10.31
C PRO A 34 6.18 -0.06 11.31
N GLY A 35 6.03 -1.38 11.48
CA GLY A 35 5.12 -1.95 12.46
C GLY A 35 4.39 -3.21 11.99
N ARG A 36 3.10 -3.28 12.30
CA ARG A 36 2.26 -4.47 12.04
C ARG A 36 1.62 -4.43 10.66
N CYS A 37 1.63 -5.57 9.97
CA CYS A 37 1.00 -5.74 8.67
C CYS A 37 -0.51 -5.52 8.72
N ARG A 38 -1.15 -5.32 7.56
CA ARG A 38 -2.61 -5.10 7.48
C ARG A 38 -3.38 -6.24 8.15
N ASP A 39 -2.96 -7.48 7.99
CA ASP A 39 -3.61 -8.64 8.62
C ASP A 39 -3.59 -8.51 10.16
N CYS A 40 -2.40 -8.30 10.77
CA CYS A 40 -2.27 -8.08 12.20
C CYS A 40 -3.06 -6.87 12.71
N ARG A 41 -3.19 -5.80 11.91
CA ARG A 41 -4.01 -4.62 12.25
C ARG A 41 -5.52 -4.86 12.13
N THR A 42 -5.93 -5.66 11.14
CA THR A 42 -7.35 -5.96 10.87
C THR A 42 -7.88 -7.08 11.75
N ARG A 43 -6.98 -7.94 12.26
CA ARG A 43 -7.27 -8.98 13.26
C ARG A 43 -7.52 -8.40 14.66
N CYS A 44 -7.92 -7.13 14.74
CA CYS A 44 -8.58 -6.57 15.92
C CYS A 44 -9.60 -7.64 16.37
N PRO A 45 -9.48 -8.19 17.58
CA PRO A 45 -10.33 -9.28 17.99
C PRO A 45 -11.76 -8.77 17.92
N SER A 46 -12.57 -9.32 17.02
CA SER A 46 -14.00 -9.10 17.05
C SER A 46 -14.45 -9.44 18.48
N PRO A 47 -15.06 -8.51 19.23
CA PRO A 47 -15.71 -8.90 20.46
C PRO A 47 -16.80 -9.90 20.09
N ARG A 48 -16.80 -11.04 20.79
CA ARG A 48 -17.75 -12.15 20.59
C ARG A 48 -19.19 -11.70 20.82
#